data_AF-A0A4Q2YJZ7-F1
#
_entry.id   AF-A0A4Q2YJZ7-F1
#
_cell.length_a   1.000
_cell.length_b   1.000
_cell.length_c   1.000
_cell.angle_alpha   90.00
_cell.angle_beta   90.00
_cell.angle_gamma   90.00
#
_symmetry.space_group_name_H-M   'P 1'
#
loop_
_entity.id
_entity.type
_entity.pdbx_description
1 polymer ?
#
loop_
_entity_poly.entity_id
_entity_poly.type
_entity_poly.pdbx_seq_one_letter_code
_entity_poly.pdbx_strand_id
1 'polypeptide(L)'
;SEILYAYSSATANNGSAFAGLTANPASGDPHYNVTLAAAMLIGRFLMIIPVMALAGSLVKKKVAPPGAGTFPVSGPLFTVLLIGTVLLIGALNFLPGLALGPVVEHFLMHNGQLF
;
A
#
# COMPACT_ATOMS: atom_id res chain seq x y z
N SER A 1 5.67 8.53 -13.19
CA SER A 1 5.27 7.41 -12.29
C SER A 1 6.35 6.83 -11.37
N GLU A 2 7.65 6.97 -11.64
CA GLU A 2 8.69 6.18 -10.95
C GLU A 2 8.87 6.46 -9.45
N ILE A 3 8.86 7.74 -9.04
CA ILE A 3 9.02 8.11 -7.62
C ILE A 3 7.87 7.55 -6.79
N LEU A 4 6.63 7.69 -7.27
CA LEU A 4 5.44 7.15 -6.60
C LEU A 4 5.56 5.63 -6.43
N TYR A 5 6.03 4.93 -7.46
CA TYR A 5 6.21 3.47 -7.41
C TYR A 5 7.33 3.07 -6.43
N ALA A 6 8.46 3.77 -6.43
CA ALA A 6 9.58 3.50 -5.54
C ALA A 6 9.18 3.59 -4.05
N TYR A 7 8.50 4.68 -3.66
CA TYR A 7 8.03 4.82 -2.28
C TYR A 7 6.88 3.86 -1.94
N SER A 8 5.94 3.62 -2.87
CA SER A 8 4.86 2.66 -2.62
C SER A 8 5.40 1.25 -2.39
N SER A 9 6.36 0.81 -3.22
CA SER A 9 7.02 -0.50 -3.10
C SER A 9 7.85 -0.60 -1.82
N ALA A 10 8.63 0.44 -1.49
CA ALA A 10 9.46 0.48 -0.29
C ALA A 10 8.62 0.47 0.99
N THR A 11 7.62 1.34 1.11
CA THR A 11 6.72 1.40 2.27
C THR A 11 5.88 0.14 2.43
N ALA A 12 5.47 -0.50 1.32
CA ALA A 12 4.77 -1.80 1.37
C ALA A 12 5.72 -3.00 1.52
N ASN A 13 7.04 -2.77 1.61
CA ASN A 13 8.07 -3.80 1.68
C ASN A 13 7.99 -4.87 0.56
N ASN A 14 7.63 -4.46 -0.66
CA ASN A 14 7.53 -5.34 -1.84
C ASN A 14 8.91 -5.60 -2.46
N GLY A 15 9.67 -4.54 -2.72
CA GLY A 15 11.02 -4.64 -3.30
C GLY A 15 11.09 -4.52 -4.83
N SER A 16 9.96 -4.50 -5.53
CA SER A 16 9.90 -4.20 -6.97
C SER A 16 10.27 -2.75 -7.28
N ALA A 17 10.86 -2.48 -8.45
CA ALA A 17 11.18 -1.15 -8.94
C ALA A 17 11.06 -1.07 -10.47
N PHE A 18 10.72 0.11 -11.02
CA PHE A 18 10.81 0.37 -12.47
C PHE A 18 12.25 0.53 -12.96
N ALA A 19 13.18 0.84 -12.06
CA ALA A 19 14.62 0.91 -12.30
C ALA A 19 15.11 1.98 -13.29
N GLY A 20 14.27 2.92 -13.76
CA GLY A 20 14.72 4.16 -14.37
C GLY A 20 15.17 5.19 -13.32
N LEU A 21 14.50 5.23 -12.16
CA LEU A 21 14.93 6.02 -11.02
C LEU A 21 16.25 5.49 -10.40
N THR A 22 17.32 6.28 -10.51
CA THR A 22 18.63 5.94 -9.92
C THR A 22 18.66 6.31 -8.43
N ALA A 23 18.44 5.31 -7.56
CA ALA A 23 18.44 5.51 -6.11
C ALA A 23 19.84 5.67 -5.48
N ASN A 24 20.90 5.25 -6.20
CA ASN A 24 22.29 5.37 -5.77
C ASN A 24 23.15 5.95 -6.90
N PRO A 25 23.14 7.28 -7.10
CA PRO A 25 23.85 7.91 -8.21
C PRO A 25 25.37 7.90 -7.99
N ALA A 26 26.14 7.94 -9.08
CA ALA A 26 27.61 7.99 -9.05
C ALA A 26 28.18 9.25 -8.37
N SER A 27 27.36 10.31 -8.24
CA SER A 27 27.68 11.50 -7.45
C SER A 27 27.78 11.25 -5.95
N GLY A 28 27.32 10.08 -5.47
CA GLY A 28 27.32 9.71 -4.06
C GLY A 28 26.18 10.34 -3.25
N ASP A 29 25.20 10.98 -3.89
CA ASP A 29 24.03 11.54 -3.19
C ASP A 29 23.18 10.42 -2.54
N PRO A 30 23.09 10.39 -1.19
CA PRO A 30 22.41 9.30 -0.49
C PRO A 30 20.89 9.51 -0.36
N HIS A 31 20.32 10.57 -0.92
CA HIS A 31 18.92 10.98 -0.68
C HIS A 31 17.91 9.84 -0.78
N TYR A 32 17.88 9.11 -1.90
CA TYR A 32 16.92 8.02 -2.10
C TYR A 32 17.24 6.79 -1.25
N ASN A 33 18.51 6.44 -1.07
CA ASN A 33 18.89 5.36 -0.16
C ASN A 33 18.36 5.60 1.26
N VAL A 34 18.57 6.79 1.81
CA VAL A 34 18.17 7.13 3.19
C VAL A 34 16.64 7.18 3.33
N THR A 35 15.95 7.85 2.41
CA THR A 35 14.50 8.02 2.52
C THR A 35 13.74 6.72 2.22
N LEU A 36 14.21 5.89 1.28
CA LEU A 36 13.63 4.57 1.03
C LEU A 36 13.93 3.59 2.17
N ALA A 37 15.12 3.65 2.78
CA ALA A 37 15.42 2.90 4.00
C ALA A 37 14.48 3.26 5.14
N ALA A 38 14.26 4.56 5.38
CA ALA A 38 13.30 5.03 6.37
C ALA A 38 11.88 4.55 6.05
N ALA A 39 11.45 4.68 4.79
CA ALA A 39 10.14 4.21 4.33
C ALA A 39 9.93 2.71 4.59
N MET A 40 10.95 1.88 4.33
CA MET A 40 10.91 0.44 4.61
C MET A 40 10.83 0.14 6.11
N LEU A 41 11.63 0.82 6.94
CA LEU A 41 11.64 0.63 8.39
C LEU A 41 10.30 1.02 9.02
N ILE A 42 9.74 2.16 8.60
CA ILE A 42 8.42 2.62 9.05
C ILE A 42 7.34 1.66 8.56
N GLY A 43 7.31 1.36 7.26
CA GLY A 43 6.34 0.44 6.67
C GLY A 43 6.33 -0.95 7.30
N ARG A 44 7.50 -1.43 7.74
CA ARG A 44 7.64 -2.74 8.39
C ARG A 44 7.33 -2.68 9.89
N PHE A 45 8.14 -1.97 10.65
CA PHE A 45 8.16 -2.10 12.11
C PHE A 45 7.10 -1.22 12.77
N LEU A 46 6.84 -0.03 12.25
CA LEU A 46 5.78 0.83 12.79
C LEU A 46 4.40 0.21 12.55
N MET A 47 4.22 -0.59 11.49
CA MET A 47 2.99 -1.35 11.25
C MET A 47 2.87 -2.62 12.13
N ILE A 48 3.98 -3.27 12.48
CA ILE A 48 3.97 -4.42 13.39
C ILE A 48 3.52 -4.04 14.80
N ILE A 49 3.93 -2.87 15.31
CA ILE A 49 3.59 -2.40 16.65
C ILE A 49 2.08 -2.41 16.94
N PRO A 50 1.21 -1.74 16.16
CA PRO A 50 -0.23 -1.74 16.40
C PRO A 50 -0.86 -3.12 16.17
N VAL A 51 -0.34 -3.94 15.25
CA VAL A 51 -0.82 -5.31 15.04
C VAL A 51 -0.55 -6.18 16.27
N MET A 52 0.63 -6.08 16.87
CA MET A 52 0.97 -6.79 18.12
C MET A 52 0.16 -6.26 19.31
N ALA A 53 -0.07 -4.95 19.39
CA ALA A 53 -0.95 -4.37 20.40
C ALA A 53 -2.39 -4.87 20.27
N LEU A 54 -2.91 -4.98 19.04
CA LEU A 54 -4.22 -5.56 18.74
C LEU A 54 -4.27 -7.03 19.18
N ALA A 55 -3.25 -7.84 18.83
CA ALA A 55 -3.18 -9.24 19.24
C ALA A 55 -3.19 -9.38 20.78
N GLY A 56 -2.40 -8.57 21.49
CA GLY A 56 -2.36 -8.55 22.96
C GLY A 56 -3.66 -8.06 23.62
N SER A 57 -4.46 -7.25 22.91
CA SER A 57 -5.80 -6.85 23.34
C SER A 57 -6.83 -7.97 23.11
N LEU A 58 -6.74 -8.66 21.96
CA LEU A 58 -7.67 -9.73 21.58
C LEU A 58 -7.51 -10.99 22.43
N VAL A 59 -6.28 -11.36 22.83
CA VAL A 59 -6.03 -12.57 23.64
C VAL A 59 -6.75 -12.53 25.01
N LYS A 60 -7.03 -11.34 25.52
CA LYS A 60 -7.74 -11.14 26.79
C LYS A 60 -9.26 -11.26 26.65
N LYS A 61 -9.80 -11.26 25.43
CA LYS A 61 -11.24 -11.31 25.17
C LYS A 61 -11.71 -12.75 25.08
N LYS A 62 -12.86 -13.04 25.70
CA LYS A 62 -13.56 -14.32 25.53
C LYS A 62 -14.35 -14.30 24.23
N VAL A 63 -14.31 -15.40 23.48
CA VAL A 63 -15.14 -15.58 22.28
C VAL A 63 -16.59 -15.75 22.72
N ALA A 64 -17.49 -14.93 22.19
CA ALA A 64 -18.93 -15.06 22.42
C ALA A 64 -19.55 -16.09 21.46
N PRO A 65 -20.54 -16.88 21.91
CA PRO A 65 -21.26 -17.78 21.01
C PRO A 65 -22.05 -16.98 19.95
N PRO A 66 -22.26 -17.55 18.74
CA PRO A 66 -23.09 -16.91 17.73
C PRO A 66 -24.52 -16.68 18.20
N GLY A 67 -25.09 -15.52 17.86
CA GLY A 67 -26.48 -15.15 18.15
C GLY A 67 -27.15 -14.49 16.94
N ALA A 68 -28.39 -14.01 17.13
CA ALA A 68 -29.19 -13.43 16.03
C ALA A 68 -28.53 -12.23 15.32
N GLY A 69 -27.63 -11.52 16.00
CA GLY A 69 -26.86 -10.40 15.43
C GLY A 69 -25.48 -10.77 14.86
N THR A 70 -25.08 -12.05 14.88
CA THR A 70 -23.77 -12.47 14.38
C THR A 70 -23.76 -12.46 12.85
N PHE A 71 -22.93 -11.59 12.26
CA PHE A 71 -22.76 -11.53 10.81
C PHE A 71 -21.84 -12.67 10.31
N PRO A 72 -22.25 -13.47 9.31
CA PRO A 72 -21.38 -14.50 8.73
C PRO A 72 -20.15 -13.89 8.06
N VAL A 73 -18.94 -14.22 8.54
CA VAL A 73 -17.66 -13.78 7.96
C VAL A 73 -17.14 -14.75 6.90
N SER A 74 -18.05 -15.45 6.22
CA SER A 74 -17.77 -16.41 5.16
C SER A 74 -18.86 -16.37 4.09
N GLY A 75 -18.56 -16.96 2.92
CA GLY A 75 -19.47 -16.97 1.77
C GLY A 75 -19.46 -15.68 0.95
N PRO A 76 -20.25 -15.64 -0.14
CA PRO A 76 -20.12 -14.62 -1.17
C PRO A 76 -20.32 -13.19 -0.67
N LEU A 77 -21.27 -12.98 0.26
CA LEU A 77 -21.58 -11.64 0.78
C LEU A 77 -20.39 -11.01 1.50
N PHE A 78 -19.77 -11.74 2.43
CA PHE A 78 -18.61 -11.25 3.15
C PHE A 78 -17.40 -11.05 2.22
N THR A 79 -17.20 -11.96 1.26
CA THR A 79 -16.12 -11.83 0.27
C THR A 79 -16.25 -10.55 -0.55
N VAL A 80 -17.44 -10.25 -1.07
CA VAL A 80 -17.68 -9.02 -1.84
C VAL A 80 -17.51 -7.78 -0.96
N LEU A 81 -18.02 -7.81 0.27
CA LEU A 81 -17.85 -6.71 1.23
C LEU A 81 -16.36 -6.45 1.52
N LEU A 82 -15.58 -7.51 1.76
CA LEU A 82 -14.14 -7.40 2.04
C LEU A 82 -13.37 -6.82 0.84
N ILE A 83 -13.61 -7.36 -0.36
CA ILE A 83 -12.99 -6.86 -1.60
C ILE A 83 -13.35 -5.39 -1.82
N GLY A 84 -14.65 -5.06 -1.71
CA GLY A 84 -15.13 -3.68 -1.88
C GLY A 84 -14.48 -2.72 -0.88
N THR A 85 -14.33 -3.13 0.38
CA THR A 85 -13.68 -2.33 1.42
C THR A 85 -12.21 -2.05 1.09
N VAL A 86 -11.45 -3.08 0.71
CA VAL A 86 -10.02 -2.95 0.37
C VAL A 86 -9.84 -2.09 -0.89
N LEU A 87 -10.63 -2.33 -1.94
CA LEU A 87 -10.57 -1.56 -3.17
C LEU A 87 -10.97 -0.09 -2.96
N LEU A 88 -12.01 0.18 -2.16
CA LEU A 88 -12.48 1.53 -1.92
C LEU A 88 -11.46 2.34 -1.13
N ILE A 89 -10.89 1.78 -0.05
CA ILE A 89 -9.84 2.45 0.72
C ILE A 89 -8.60 2.69 -0.15
N GLY A 90 -8.17 1.66 -0.91
CA GLY A 90 -7.04 1.79 -1.81
C GLY A 90 -7.26 2.83 -2.90
N ALA A 91 -8.42 2.80 -3.57
CA ALA A 91 -8.77 3.76 -4.61
C ALA A 91 -8.78 5.17 -4.05
N LEU A 92 -9.50 5.45 -2.95
CA LEU A 92 -9.60 6.80 -2.41
C LEU A 92 -8.25 7.36 -1.95
N ASN A 93 -7.34 6.53 -1.43
CA ASN A 93 -6.04 6.97 -0.98
C ASN A 93 -5.05 7.23 -2.13
N PHE A 94 -5.10 6.42 -3.19
CA PHE A 94 -4.12 6.48 -4.28
C PHE A 94 -4.63 7.21 -5.54
N LEU A 95 -5.94 7.49 -5.65
CA LEU A 95 -6.54 8.06 -6.85
C LEU A 95 -5.85 9.36 -7.32
N PRO A 96 -5.55 10.36 -6.46
CA PRO A 96 -4.88 11.58 -6.92
C PRO A 96 -3.49 11.30 -7.50
N GLY A 97 -2.71 10.43 -6.85
CA GLY A 97 -1.36 10.08 -7.31
C GLY A 97 -1.36 9.24 -8.58
N LEU A 98 -2.30 8.30 -8.70
CA LEU A 98 -2.45 7.47 -9.90
C LEU A 98 -2.98 8.29 -11.10
N ALA A 99 -3.87 9.24 -10.85
CA ALA A 99 -4.39 10.15 -11.87
C ALA A 99 -3.25 10.97 -12.51
N LEU A 100 -2.35 11.51 -11.68
CA LEU A 100 -1.22 12.34 -12.11
C LEU A 100 0.00 11.55 -12.60
N GLY A 101 -0.01 10.21 -12.48
CA GLY A 101 1.07 9.34 -12.94
C GLY A 101 0.62 8.46 -14.11
N PRO A 102 0.32 7.17 -13.88
CA PRO A 102 0.06 6.23 -14.96
C PRO A 102 -1.19 6.56 -15.79
N VAL A 103 -2.22 7.17 -15.20
CA VAL A 103 -3.46 7.47 -15.93
C VAL A 103 -3.22 8.55 -16.97
N VAL A 104 -2.58 9.67 -16.60
CA VAL A 104 -2.25 10.73 -17.56
C VAL A 104 -1.24 10.26 -18.60
N GLU A 105 -0.23 9.47 -18.19
CA GLU A 105 0.74 8.86 -19.10
C GLU A 105 0.03 7.99 -20.16
N HIS A 106 -0.96 7.17 -19.76
CA HIS A 106 -1.73 6.34 -20.69
C HIS A 106 -2.46 7.15 -21.78
N PHE A 107 -3.16 8.22 -21.39
CA PHE A 107 -3.89 9.06 -22.35
C PHE A 107 -2.94 9.84 -23.28
N LEU A 108 -1.81 10.31 -22.77
CA LEU A 108 -0.82 11.05 -23.57
C LEU A 108 -0.10 10.14 -24.57
N MET A 109 0.23 8.91 -24.17
CA MET A 109 0.76 7.90 -25.09
C MET A 109 -0.21 7.60 -26.24
N HIS A 110 -1.52 7.52 -25.96
CA HIS A 110 -2.53 7.33 -27.00
C HIS A 110 -2.60 8.51 -27.99
N ASN A 111 -2.27 9.72 -27.53
CA ASN A 111 -2.19 10.93 -28.34
C ASN A 111 -0.82 11.12 -29.03
N GLY A 112 0.07 10.13 -28.95
CA GLY A 112 1.40 10.18 -29.59
C GLY A 112 2.42 11.07 -28.89
N GLN A 113 2.17 11.49 -27.64
CA GLN A 113 3.13 12.24 -26.84
C GLN A 113 3.90 11.26 -25.93
N LEU A 114 5.23 11.28 -26.04
CA LEU A 114 6.13 10.49 -25.19
C LEU A 114 6.82 11.42 -24.19
N PHE A 115 7.06 10.91 -22.97
CA PHE A 115 7.95 11.51 -21.96
C PHE A 115 9.22 10.67 -21.82
#